data_AF-A0A9D4Q5D8-F1
#
_entry.id   AF-A0A9D4Q5D8-F1
#
_cell.length_a   1.000
_cell.length_b   1.000
_cell.length_c   1.000
_cell.angle_alpha   90.00
_cell.angle_beta   90.00
_cell.angle_gamma   90.00
#
_symmetry.space_group_name_H-M   'P 1'
#
loop_
_entity.id
_entity.type
_entity.pdbx_description
1 polymer ?
#
loop_
_entity_poly.entity_id
_entity_poly.type
_entity_poly.pdbx_seq_one_letter_code
_entity_poly.pdbx_strand_id
1 'polypeptide(L)'
;MTVEADKQHPRSFTPAAVDENSDDSEIARFYQDRTVFITGGTGFIGKVLLEKLLRSCPGLKRAYLLVRNKRGQEPQARLEKMFNSEVTIRDHISFNH
;
A
#
# COMPACT_ATOMS: atom_id res chain seq x y z
N MET A 1 -17.27 -2.24 -40.64
CA MET A 1 -17.69 -2.29 -39.22
C MET A 1 -16.69 -3.18 -38.51
N THR A 2 -15.59 -2.58 -38.06
CA THR A 2 -14.52 -3.31 -37.37
C THR A 2 -14.37 -2.66 -36.01
N VAL A 3 -14.51 -3.49 -34.99
CA VAL A 3 -14.50 -3.12 -33.59
C VAL A 3 -13.05 -2.85 -33.22
N GLU A 4 -12.70 -1.59 -32.95
CA GLU A 4 -11.41 -1.26 -32.31
C GLU A 4 -11.48 -1.83 -30.89
N ALA A 5 -10.75 -2.92 -30.66
CA ALA A 5 -10.48 -3.41 -29.33
C ALA A 5 -9.72 -2.31 -28.59
N ASP A 6 -10.34 -1.78 -27.52
CA ASP A 6 -9.71 -0.92 -26.54
C ASP A 6 -8.50 -1.67 -25.96
N LYS A 7 -7.34 -1.45 -26.58
CA LYS A 7 -6.04 -1.85 -26.05
C LYS A 7 -5.82 -0.96 -24.85
N GLN A 8 -6.26 -1.44 -23.69
CA GLN A 8 -5.87 -0.88 -22.41
C GLN A 8 -4.34 -0.85 -22.37
N HIS A 9 -3.79 0.33 -22.63
CA HIS A 9 -2.36 0.57 -22.64
C HIS A 9 -1.81 0.19 -21.26
N PRO A 10 -0.79 -0.68 -21.15
CA PRO A 10 -0.10 -0.88 -19.89
C PRO A 10 0.49 0.48 -19.53
N ARG A 11 -0.07 1.14 -18.50
CA ARG A 11 0.34 2.48 -18.07
C ARG A 11 1.86 2.51 -17.98
N SER A 12 2.48 3.19 -18.94
CA SER A 12 3.93 3.26 -19.06
C SER A 12 4.52 3.62 -17.71
N PHE A 13 5.56 2.88 -17.31
CA PHE A 13 6.45 3.31 -16.24
C PHE A 13 7.06 4.63 -16.68
N THR A 14 6.42 5.74 -16.34
CA THR A 14 7.06 7.05 -16.34
C THR A 14 7.69 7.17 -14.96
N PRO A 15 9.02 7.04 -14.83
CA PRO A 15 9.67 7.40 -13.59
C PRO A 15 9.26 8.85 -13.30
N ALA A 16 8.71 9.12 -12.12
CA ALA A 16 8.66 10.49 -11.64
C ALA A 16 10.08 11.07 -11.78
N ALA A 17 10.18 12.34 -12.19
CA ALA A 17 11.42 13.03 -12.52
C ALA A 17 12.62 12.49 -11.72
N VAL A 18 13.54 11.83 -12.44
CA VAL A 18 14.64 11.08 -11.86
C VAL A 18 15.60 12.08 -11.22
N ASP A 19 15.64 12.14 -9.89
CA ASP A 19 16.84 12.60 -9.23
C ASP A 19 17.83 11.42 -9.30
N GLU A 20 18.84 11.55 -10.17
CA GLU A 20 19.87 10.51 -10.37
C GLU A 20 20.75 10.32 -9.12
N ASN A 21 20.59 11.17 -8.10
CA ASN A 21 21.36 11.12 -6.86
C ASN A 21 20.57 10.59 -5.64
N SER A 22 19.37 10.02 -5.86
CA SER A 22 18.57 9.41 -4.79
C SER A 22 18.95 7.94 -4.55
N ASP A 23 19.30 7.62 -3.30
CA ASP A 23 19.54 6.25 -2.80
C ASP A 23 18.27 5.35 -2.80
N ASP A 24 17.17 5.80 -3.39
CA ASP A 24 15.92 5.05 -3.43
C ASP A 24 15.94 3.93 -4.47
N SER A 25 15.54 2.72 -4.02
CA SER A 25 15.34 1.56 -4.90
C SER A 25 14.32 1.82 -6.01
N GLU A 26 14.41 1.07 -7.11
CA GLU A 26 13.42 1.11 -8.20
C GLU A 26 11.97 0.90 -7.69
N ILE A 27 11.80 0.06 -6.66
CA ILE A 27 10.50 -0.19 -6.02
C ILE A 27 9.98 1.07 -5.31
N ALA A 28 10.85 1.77 -4.58
CA ALA A 28 10.48 3.01 -3.89
C ALA A 28 10.06 4.08 -4.90
N ARG A 29 10.83 4.24 -5.99
CA ARG A 29 10.50 5.14 -7.11
C ARG A 29 9.19 4.74 -7.79
N PHE A 30 8.93 3.44 -7.93
CA PHE A 30 7.66 2.96 -8.48
C PHE A 30 6.48 3.43 -7.63
N TYR A 31 6.56 3.36 -6.31
CA TYR A 31 5.45 3.76 -5.41
C TYR A 31 5.36 5.27 -5.13
N GLN A 32 6.26 6.09 -5.69
CA GLN A 32 6.22 7.55 -5.58
C GLN A 32 4.86 8.11 -6.01
N ASP A 33 4.25 8.90 -5.13
CA ASP A 33 2.93 9.54 -5.28
C ASP A 33 1.76 8.58 -5.57
N ARG A 34 2.00 7.27 -5.44
CA ARG A 34 0.97 6.26 -5.70
C ARG A 34 0.08 6.03 -4.50
N THR A 35 -1.14 5.63 -4.82
CA THR A 35 -2.12 5.14 -3.85
C THR A 35 -2.33 3.66 -4.08
N VAL A 36 -2.25 2.87 -3.02
CA VAL A 36 -2.42 1.41 -3.07
C VAL A 36 -3.68 0.98 -2.34
N PHE A 37 -4.33 -0.06 -2.84
CA PHE A 37 -5.44 -0.72 -2.18
C PHE A 37 -5.06 -2.17 -1.87
N ILE A 38 -5.03 -2.51 -0.58
CA ILE A 38 -4.58 -3.81 -0.09
C ILE A 38 -5.79 -4.63 0.36
N THR A 39 -5.95 -5.81 -0.22
CA THR A 39 -6.89 -6.82 0.26
C THR A 39 -6.15 -7.83 1.14
N GLY A 40 -6.80 -8.31 2.20
CA GLY A 40 -6.20 -9.31 3.08
C GLY A 40 -5.09 -8.76 3.99
N GLY A 41 -4.94 -7.43 4.12
CA GLY A 41 -3.88 -6.82 4.94
C GLY A 41 -3.91 -7.16 6.44
N THR A 42 -5.03 -7.69 6.95
CA THR A 42 -5.10 -8.21 8.33
C THR A 42 -4.41 -9.57 8.54
N GLY A 43 -4.09 -10.29 7.45
CA GLY A 43 -3.31 -11.54 7.49
C GLY A 43 -1.81 -11.27 7.64
N PHE A 44 -1.02 -12.29 7.96
CA PHE A 44 0.41 -12.15 8.22
C PHE A 44 1.18 -11.46 7.08
N ILE A 45 1.09 -12.01 5.86
CA ILE A 45 1.76 -11.43 4.68
C ILE A 45 1.28 -10.01 4.37
N GLY A 46 -0.02 -9.77 4.54
CA GLY A 46 -0.61 -8.45 4.30
C GLY A 46 -0.07 -7.37 5.26
N LYS A 47 0.18 -7.72 6.52
CA LYS A 47 0.82 -6.84 7.50
C LYS A 47 2.27 -6.55 7.13
N VAL A 48 3.03 -7.59 6.77
CA VAL A 48 4.44 -7.44 6.36
C VAL A 48 4.55 -6.57 5.11
N LEU A 49 3.65 -6.76 4.13
CA LEU A 49 3.61 -5.92 2.93
C LEU A 49 3.33 -4.46 3.30
N LEU A 50 2.33 -4.20 4.14
CA LEU A 50 2.00 -2.84 4.58
C LEU A 50 3.18 -2.19 5.31
N GLU A 51 3.80 -2.90 6.25
CA GLU A 51 5.01 -2.44 6.96
C GLU A 51 6.15 -2.11 5.98
N LYS A 52 6.42 -3.01 5.04
CA LYS A 52 7.50 -2.85 4.08
C LYS A 52 7.28 -1.67 3.15
N LEU A 53 6.06 -1.46 2.68
CA LEU A 53 5.70 -0.31 1.85
C LEU A 53 5.85 0.99 2.64
N LEU A 54 5.35 1.04 3.88
CA LEU A 54 5.46 2.24 4.72
C LEU A 54 6.92 2.57 5.08
N ARG A 55 7.76 1.56 5.30
CA ARG A 55 9.18 1.77 5.66
C ARG A 55 10.09 2.05 4.47
N SER A 56 9.87 1.38 3.34
CA SER A 56 10.80 1.42 2.19
C SER A 56 10.31 2.28 1.03
N CYS A 57 9.07 2.76 1.05
CA CYS A 57 8.53 3.65 0.01
C CYS A 57 8.04 4.95 0.68
N PRO A 58 8.95 5.84 1.11
CA PRO A 58 8.57 7.08 1.81
C PRO A 58 7.69 8.00 0.96
N GLY A 59 7.77 7.89 -0.37
CA GLY A 59 6.92 8.61 -1.32
C GLY A 59 5.52 8.03 -1.54
N LEU A 60 5.13 6.94 -0.83
CA LEU A 60 3.80 6.37 -0.95
C LEU A 60 2.75 7.36 -0.44
N LYS A 61 1.88 7.85 -1.33
CA LYS A 61 0.87 8.86 -0.99
C LYS A 61 -0.18 8.34 -0.02
N ARG A 62 -0.67 7.12 -0.23
CA ARG A 62 -1.74 6.53 0.59
C ARG A 62 -1.84 5.02 0.44
N ALA A 63 -2.12 4.34 1.55
CA ALA A 63 -2.55 2.94 1.55
C ALA A 63 -3.97 2.82 2.09
N TYR A 64 -4.85 2.19 1.32
CA TYR A 64 -6.19 1.80 1.74
C TYR A 64 -6.21 0.31 2.05
N LEU A 65 -6.84 -0.06 3.17
CA LEU A 65 -6.93 -1.45 3.60
C LEU A 65 -8.38 -1.92 3.65
N LEU A 66 -8.69 -3.02 2.96
CA LEU A 66 -9.97 -3.69 3.11
C LEU A 66 -9.97 -4.58 4.36
N VAL A 67 -10.74 -4.17 5.37
CA VAL A 67 -11.01 -4.96 6.57
C VAL A 67 -12.40 -5.58 6.45
N ARG A 68 -12.49 -6.91 6.42
CA ARG A 68 -13.77 -7.61 6.44
C ARG A 68 -14.26 -7.81 7.87
N ASN A 69 -15.57 -7.65 8.08
CA ASN A 69 -16.22 -8.05 9.32
C ASN A 69 -16.04 -9.57 9.50
N LYS A 70 -15.80 -10.00 10.74
CA LYS A 70 -15.89 -11.40 11.15
C LYS A 70 -17.03 -11.47 12.17
N ARG A 71 -17.86 -12.52 12.13
CA ARG A 71 -18.93 -12.70 13.12
C ARG A 71 -18.34 -12.56 14.54
N GLY A 72 -18.89 -11.64 15.32
CA GLY A 72 -18.44 -11.35 16.69
C GLY A 72 -17.20 -10.46 16.83
N GLN A 73 -16.70 -9.83 15.77
CA GLN A 73 -15.62 -8.84 15.85
C GLN A 73 -15.92 -7.63 14.97
N GLU A 74 -15.97 -6.46 15.61
CA GLU A 74 -16.05 -5.18 14.92
C GLU A 74 -14.78 -4.91 14.09
N PRO A 75 -14.89 -4.25 12.92
CA PRO A 75 -13.76 -3.94 12.06
C PRO A 75 -12.65 -3.14 12.76
N GLN A 76 -13.03 -2.18 13.61
CA GLN A 76 -12.13 -1.35 14.40
C GLN A 76 -11.29 -2.21 15.36
N ALA A 77 -11.92 -3.14 16.08
CA ALA A 77 -11.19 -4.05 16.97
C ALA A 77 -10.21 -4.96 16.20
N ARG A 78 -10.58 -5.36 14.97
CA ARG A 78 -9.68 -6.13 14.10
C ARG A 78 -8.51 -5.28 13.59
N LEU A 79 -8.76 -4.01 13.33
CA LEU A 79 -7.76 -3.03 12.89
C LEU A 79 -6.78 -2.72 14.04
N GLU A 80 -7.27 -2.45 15.24
CA GLU A 80 -6.45 -2.25 16.43
C GLU A 80 -5.58 -3.47 16.73
N LYS A 81 -6.16 -4.68 16.69
CA LYS A 81 -5.40 -5.92 16.86
C LYS A 81 -4.35 -6.13 15.77
N MET A 82 -4.60 -5.64 14.56
CA MET A 82 -3.65 -5.71 13.46
C MET A 82 -2.41 -4.87 13.76
N PHE A 83 -2.60 -3.62 14.22
CA PHE A 83 -1.52 -2.70 14.55
C PHE A 83 -0.82 -3.00 15.89
N ASN A 84 -1.50 -3.69 16.80
CA ASN A 84 -0.92 -4.09 18.08
C ASN A 84 -0.20 -5.45 18.01
N SER A 85 0.18 -5.90 16.81
CA SER A 85 0.89 -7.18 16.61
C SER A 85 2.38 -6.96 16.38
N GLU A 86 3.21 -7.92 16.77
CA GLU A 86 4.69 -7.84 16.78
C GLU A 86 5.32 -7.44 15.43
N VAL A 87 4.61 -7.66 14.32
CA VAL A 87 5.04 -7.30 12.96
C VAL A 87 4.95 -5.80 12.69
N THR A 88 4.19 -5.03 13.48
CA THR A 88 3.96 -3.59 13.25
C THR A 88 4.88 -2.75 14.14
N ILE A 89 5.83 -2.04 13.53
CA ILE A 89 6.62 -1.01 14.22
C ILE A 89 5.77 0.27 14.32
N ARG A 90 5.57 0.79 15.53
CA ARG A 90 4.55 1.81 15.85
C ARG A 90 4.85 3.23 15.34
N ASP A 91 6.06 3.50 14.87
CA ASP A 91 6.55 4.88 14.75
C ASP A 91 6.06 5.66 13.50
N HIS A 92 5.28 5.03 12.62
CA HIS A 92 4.93 5.63 11.31
C HIS A 92 3.42 5.74 11.01
N ILE A 93 2.52 5.43 11.94
CA ILE A 93 1.08 5.34 11.63
C ILE A 93 0.28 6.42 12.37
N SER A 94 0.00 7.53 11.68
CA SER A 94 -0.99 8.52 12.11
C SER A 94 -2.36 8.18 11.53
N PHE A 95 -3.33 7.85 12.39
CA PHE A 95 -4.74 7.77 12.00
C PHE A 95 -5.34 9.17 12.01
N ASN A 96 -5.71 9.68 10.84
CA ASN A 96 -6.66 10.78 10.77
C ASN A 96 -8.06 10.21 11.02
N HIS A 97 -8.67 10.60 12.13
CA HIS A 97 -10.07 10.33 12.46
C HIS A 97 -10.99 11.25 11.65
#